data_AF-A0A9D4PF60-F1
#
_entry.id   AF-A0A9D4PF60-F1
#
_cell.length_a   1.000
_cell.length_b   1.000
_cell.length_c   1.000
_cell.angle_alpha   90.00
_cell.angle_beta   90.00
_cell.angle_gamma   90.00
#
_symmetry.space_group_name_H-M   'P 1'
#
loop_
_entity.id
_entity.type
_entity.pdbx_description
1 polymer ?
#
loop_
_entity_poly.entity_id
_entity_poly.type
_entity_poly.pdbx_seq_one_letter_code
_entity_poly.pdbx_strand_id
1 'polypeptide(L)'
;MRDFAGLETAAAAAVSAGRRDDACRLHGLSSSREAKGLPRILPRRDCSSVFASRSQALTMEHLKSGENVDGDCGHSASARPDWFDAHKFDRAKQIFREHLFSFFFAHLVGLAMVVTKPSILEPLASTGRSSTLSSLYRRYLSTLRHVKCWYEGDIWSPDDAAALSIARVRQMHREVSGQLRNRRCPVTGATYLSQLDMAVTQFAFVGLVVLHPSEYELECVLHFWRCVGYKLGMTDAYNLCSGSYRETFDVCLDMQEKLIKPGLVNASREASAMSKDIISAVRVLVIFLSYEGMMAYWARQVGLDFNAALSLYDWWSYCLIWLTFNLLLRYRTFRNMFNWLLRVAIRRGTKWGGYLQKQLEAQELHAKGMHLSYAYRYH
;
A
#
# COMPACT_ATOMS: atom_id res chain seq x y z
N MET A 1 18.51 4.49 30.27
CA MET A 1 18.24 5.87 29.82
C MET A 1 19.53 6.46 29.29
N ARG A 2 19.62 6.76 27.99
CA ARG A 2 20.70 7.58 27.41
C ARG A 2 20.01 8.65 26.56
N ASP A 3 20.39 9.90 26.82
CA ASP A 3 19.75 11.11 26.29
C ASP A 3 19.74 11.17 24.75
N PHE A 4 18.57 11.49 24.20
CA PHE A 4 18.27 11.59 22.77
C PHE A 4 18.52 13.00 22.18
N ALA A 5 18.91 13.98 22.99
CA ALA A 5 18.97 15.40 22.61
C ALA A 5 20.02 15.72 21.51
N GLY A 6 21.06 14.90 21.35
CA GLY A 6 22.14 15.17 20.38
C GLY A 6 21.79 14.86 18.92
N LEU A 7 20.77 14.04 18.66
CA LEU A 7 20.34 13.67 17.30
C LEU A 7 19.24 14.59 16.74
N GLU A 8 18.51 15.29 17.62
CA GLU A 8 17.43 16.21 17.24
C GLU A 8 17.95 17.49 16.55
N THR A 9 19.11 17.99 16.99
CA THR A 9 19.72 19.22 16.45
C THR A 9 20.28 19.01 15.04
N ALA A 10 20.82 17.83 14.74
CA ALA A 10 21.34 17.52 13.40
C ALA A 10 20.22 17.31 12.36
N ALA A 11 19.08 16.73 12.77
CA ALA A 11 17.94 16.49 11.89
C ALA A 11 17.18 17.79 11.56
N ALA A 12 17.02 18.69 12.53
CA ALA A 12 16.34 19.98 12.33
C ALA A 12 17.15 20.93 11.40
N ALA A 13 18.48 20.90 11.48
CA ALA A 13 19.35 21.74 10.64
C ALA A 13 19.32 21.32 9.16
N ALA A 14 19.18 20.03 8.87
CA ALA A 14 19.10 19.54 7.48
C ALA A 14 17.77 19.87 6.79
N VAL A 15 16.68 20.05 7.55
CA VAL A 15 15.34 20.35 7.01
C VAL A 15 15.18 21.84 6.67
N SER A 16 15.87 22.75 7.37
CA SER A 16 15.75 24.20 7.09
C SER A 16 16.60 24.67 5.90
N ALA A 17 17.70 23.97 5.59
CA ALA A 17 18.61 24.33 4.51
C ALA A 17 18.06 24.05 3.10
N GLY A 18 17.02 23.21 2.97
CA GLY A 18 16.45 22.82 1.67
C GLY A 18 15.24 23.64 1.20
N ARG A 19 14.92 24.77 1.85
CA ARG A 19 13.67 25.53 1.65
C ARG A 19 13.86 27.01 1.24
N ARG A 20 14.91 27.35 0.47
CA ARG A 20 15.03 28.68 -0.13
C ARG A 20 15.41 28.60 -1.61
N ASP A 21 14.68 29.40 -2.39
CA ASP A 21 14.90 29.85 -3.76
C ASP A 21 14.57 28.76 -4.82
N ASP A 22 13.48 28.86 -5.59
CA ASP A 22 13.31 29.86 -6.65
C ASP A 22 11.84 30.28 -6.87
N ALA A 23 11.61 31.60 -6.81
CA ALA A 23 10.38 32.25 -7.22
C ALA A 23 10.58 33.04 -8.53
N CYS A 24 9.61 32.89 -9.45
CA CYS A 24 9.14 33.86 -10.44
C CYS A 24 10.17 34.69 -11.25
N ARG A 25 10.24 34.43 -12.57
CA ARG A 25 10.36 35.49 -13.61
C ARG A 25 9.62 35.08 -14.89
N LEU A 26 8.45 35.65 -15.12
CA LEU A 26 7.81 35.74 -16.43
C LEU A 26 8.01 37.16 -16.96
N HIS A 27 8.81 37.30 -18.03
CA HIS A 27 8.88 38.53 -18.81
C HIS A 27 7.87 38.43 -19.95
N GLY A 28 6.94 39.40 -19.99
CA GLY A 28 6.06 39.64 -21.12
C GLY A 28 6.80 40.34 -22.26
N LEU A 29 6.41 40.02 -23.48
CA LEU A 29 6.64 40.86 -24.65
C LEU A 29 5.36 40.86 -25.51
N SER A 30 4.75 42.03 -25.56
CA SER A 30 3.71 42.41 -26.51
C SER A 30 4.30 42.62 -27.90
N SER A 31 3.63 42.13 -28.94
CA SER A 31 3.73 42.74 -30.28
C SER A 31 2.40 42.64 -30.99
N SER A 32 1.83 43.80 -31.25
CA SER A 32 0.71 44.06 -32.15
C SER A 32 1.10 43.80 -33.61
N ARG A 33 0.13 43.35 -34.41
CA ARG A 33 -0.02 43.67 -35.84
C ARG A 33 -1.38 43.18 -36.35
N GLU A 34 -2.22 44.14 -36.71
CA GLU A 34 -3.44 43.94 -37.50
C GLU A 34 -3.09 43.64 -38.97
N ALA A 35 -3.86 42.78 -39.63
CA ALA A 35 -4.44 43.04 -40.97
C ALA A 35 -5.35 41.89 -41.46
N LYS A 36 -6.65 42.19 -41.49
CA LYS A 36 -7.65 42.00 -42.57
C LYS A 36 -7.67 40.67 -43.38
N GLY A 37 -8.83 40.00 -43.34
CA GLY A 37 -9.31 39.11 -44.40
C GLY A 37 -10.36 38.09 -43.93
N LEU A 38 -11.65 38.46 -43.89
CA LEU A 38 -12.78 37.51 -43.79
C LEU A 38 -13.13 37.00 -45.21
N PRO A 39 -13.60 35.74 -45.38
CA PRO A 39 -15.05 35.59 -45.45
C PRO A 39 -15.66 34.25 -44.95
N ARG A 40 -16.98 34.35 -44.75
CA ARG A 40 -18.05 33.33 -44.76
C ARG A 40 -18.29 32.46 -43.51
N ILE A 41 -19.33 32.93 -42.81
CA ILE A 41 -20.13 32.33 -41.75
C ILE A 41 -20.65 30.94 -42.16
N LEU A 42 -20.29 29.91 -41.41
CA LEU A 42 -21.01 28.65 -41.30
C LEU A 42 -21.77 28.62 -39.96
N PRO A 43 -22.96 28.02 -39.88
CA PRO A 43 -23.85 28.18 -38.74
C PRO A 43 -23.23 27.63 -37.46
N ARG A 44 -23.31 28.43 -36.38
CA ARG A 44 -22.96 28.04 -35.02
C ARG A 44 -23.68 26.74 -34.66
N ARG A 45 -22.96 25.62 -34.56
CA ARG A 45 -23.39 24.53 -33.70
C ARG A 45 -23.30 25.03 -32.28
N ASP A 46 -24.46 25.13 -31.66
CA ASP A 46 -24.62 25.42 -30.25
C ASP A 46 -23.88 24.33 -29.46
N CYS A 47 -22.67 24.65 -28.99
CA CYS A 47 -21.84 23.74 -28.21
C CYS A 47 -22.09 23.95 -26.71
N SER A 48 -23.33 24.27 -26.35
CA SER A 48 -23.78 24.45 -24.97
C SER A 48 -24.38 23.14 -24.42
N SER A 49 -23.67 22.01 -24.53
CA SER A 49 -24.05 20.80 -23.78
C SER A 49 -22.95 19.76 -23.57
N VAL A 50 -21.67 20.17 -23.54
CA VAL A 50 -20.61 19.31 -22.98
C VAL A 50 -20.16 19.92 -21.67
N PHE A 51 -21.07 19.91 -20.69
CA PHE A 51 -20.63 19.75 -19.32
C PHE A 51 -20.03 18.35 -19.24
N ALA A 52 -18.72 18.25 -19.49
CA ALA A 52 -17.93 17.15 -18.97
C ALA A 52 -18.27 17.10 -17.47
N SER A 53 -18.92 16.03 -17.03
CA SER A 53 -19.17 15.82 -15.61
C SER A 53 -17.80 15.85 -14.95
N ARG A 54 -17.51 16.94 -14.25
CA ARG A 54 -16.31 17.05 -13.45
C ARG A 54 -16.36 15.85 -12.51
N SER A 55 -15.44 14.89 -12.65
CA SER A 55 -15.44 13.73 -11.76
C SER A 55 -15.42 14.26 -10.34
N GLN A 56 -16.29 13.72 -9.49
CA GLN A 56 -16.39 14.11 -8.10
C GLN A 56 -14.98 14.20 -7.49
N ALA A 57 -14.67 15.30 -6.80
CA ALA A 57 -13.34 15.52 -6.25
C ALA A 57 -12.98 14.36 -5.29
N LEU A 58 -11.76 13.84 -5.41
CA LEU A 58 -11.29 12.75 -4.55
C LEU A 58 -11.05 13.32 -3.15
N THR A 59 -11.94 12.98 -2.21
CA THR A 59 -11.85 13.41 -0.81
C THR A 59 -12.05 12.24 0.14
N MET A 60 -11.54 12.36 1.36
CA MET A 60 -11.74 11.35 2.40
C MET A 60 -13.22 11.15 2.74
N GLU A 61 -14.01 12.23 2.74
CA GLU A 61 -15.46 12.18 2.97
C GLU A 61 -16.17 11.38 1.87
N HIS A 62 -15.79 11.59 0.61
CA HIS A 62 -16.36 10.84 -0.49
C HIS A 62 -16.02 9.35 -0.38
N LEU A 63 -14.77 9.00 -0.09
CA LEU A 63 -14.38 7.59 0.11
C LEU A 63 -15.15 6.95 1.27
N LYS A 64 -15.38 7.68 2.37
CA LYS A 64 -16.19 7.20 3.51
C LYS A 64 -17.63 6.89 3.12
N SER A 65 -18.22 7.58 2.14
CA SER A 65 -19.56 7.25 1.65
C SER A 65 -19.64 5.84 1.03
N GLY A 66 -18.49 5.24 0.67
CA GLY A 66 -18.37 3.86 0.20
C GLY A 66 -18.38 2.78 1.29
N GLU A 67 -18.52 3.12 2.58
CA GLU A 67 -18.45 2.17 3.71
C GLU A 67 -19.52 1.05 3.67
N ASN A 68 -20.66 1.34 3.05
CA ASN A 68 -21.77 0.39 2.92
C ASN A 68 -22.10 0.04 1.47
N VAL A 69 -21.19 0.34 0.54
CA VAL A 69 -21.29 -0.03 -0.88
C VAL A 69 -20.42 -1.27 -1.10
N ASP A 70 -20.95 -2.28 -1.80
CA ASP A 70 -20.21 -3.50 -2.11
C ASP A 70 -18.90 -3.19 -2.85
N GLY A 71 -17.77 -3.74 -2.40
CA GLY A 71 -16.44 -3.47 -2.95
C GLY A 71 -16.25 -3.93 -4.39
N ASP A 72 -17.16 -4.73 -4.93
CA ASP A 72 -17.20 -5.10 -6.34
C ASP A 72 -18.50 -4.58 -6.99
N CYS A 73 -18.38 -3.57 -7.84
CA CYS A 73 -19.54 -3.00 -8.52
C CYS A 73 -20.05 -3.82 -9.72
N GLY A 74 -19.50 -5.01 -9.95
CA GLY A 74 -19.97 -5.95 -10.96
C GLY A 74 -19.56 -5.62 -12.39
N HIS A 75 -18.84 -4.52 -12.65
CA HIS A 75 -18.45 -4.16 -14.02
C HIS A 75 -17.60 -5.27 -14.67
N SER A 76 -17.72 -5.42 -15.98
CA SER A 76 -16.87 -6.34 -16.73
C SER A 76 -15.41 -5.93 -16.61
N ALA A 77 -14.54 -6.87 -16.26
CA ALA A 77 -13.09 -6.65 -16.20
C ALA A 77 -12.43 -6.69 -17.60
N SER A 78 -13.18 -7.01 -18.67
CA SER A 78 -12.63 -7.12 -20.03
C SER A 78 -12.49 -5.77 -20.75
N ALA A 79 -13.37 -4.81 -20.45
CA ALA A 79 -13.33 -3.49 -21.06
C ALA A 79 -12.22 -2.63 -20.46
N ARG A 80 -11.44 -1.95 -21.31
CA ARG A 80 -10.53 -0.89 -20.88
C ARG A 80 -11.34 0.38 -20.62
N PRO A 81 -11.14 1.08 -19.50
CA PRO A 81 -11.80 2.36 -19.26
C PRO A 81 -11.23 3.45 -20.16
N ASP A 82 -12.03 4.46 -20.49
CA ASP A 82 -11.66 5.55 -21.40
C ASP A 82 -10.43 6.35 -20.93
N TRP A 83 -10.19 6.38 -19.62
CA TRP A 83 -9.05 7.05 -19.00
C TRP A 83 -7.76 6.21 -19.00
N PHE A 84 -7.77 4.98 -19.51
CA PHE A 84 -6.59 4.12 -19.54
C PHE A 84 -5.48 4.73 -20.42
N ASP A 85 -4.29 4.83 -19.86
CA ASP A 85 -3.08 5.36 -20.50
C ASP A 85 -2.00 4.28 -20.46
N ALA A 86 -1.76 3.66 -21.62
CA ALA A 86 -0.79 2.58 -21.76
C ALA A 86 0.64 3.03 -21.41
N HIS A 87 1.01 4.28 -21.73
CA HIS A 87 2.34 4.80 -21.43
C HIS A 87 2.54 4.93 -19.92
N LYS A 88 1.58 5.55 -19.21
CA LYS A 88 1.65 5.64 -17.74
C LYS A 88 1.66 4.25 -17.09
N PHE A 89 0.86 3.32 -17.60
CA PHE A 89 0.82 1.94 -17.11
C PHE A 89 2.17 1.22 -17.27
N ASP A 90 2.78 1.28 -18.45
CA ASP A 90 4.08 0.63 -18.69
C ASP A 90 5.24 1.32 -17.99
N ARG A 91 5.19 2.66 -17.86
CA ARG A 91 6.21 3.40 -17.11
C ARG A 91 6.22 3.02 -15.63
N ALA A 92 5.06 2.84 -15.01
CA ALA A 92 4.96 2.37 -13.63
C ALA A 92 5.63 1.00 -13.43
N LYS A 93 5.48 0.09 -14.41
CA LYS A 93 6.13 -1.23 -14.38
C LYS A 93 7.66 -1.10 -14.42
N GLN A 94 8.20 -0.14 -15.15
CA GLN A 94 9.65 0.15 -15.15
C GLN A 94 10.12 0.70 -13.81
N ILE A 95 9.42 1.72 -13.27
CA ILE A 95 9.71 2.30 -11.95
C ILE A 95 9.73 1.19 -10.88
N PHE A 96 8.74 0.31 -10.90
CA PHE A 96 8.69 -0.83 -9.99
C PHE A 96 9.91 -1.76 -10.14
N ARG A 97 10.36 -2.08 -11.36
CA ARG A 97 11.55 -2.92 -11.56
C ARG A 97 12.82 -2.30 -10.98
N GLU A 98 12.93 -0.98 -11.05
CA GLU A 98 14.04 -0.19 -10.51
C GLU A 98 13.98 -0.04 -8.98
N HIS A 99 12.79 -0.11 -8.38
CA HIS A 99 12.53 0.15 -6.96
C HIS A 99 11.81 -0.98 -6.22
N LEU A 100 11.95 -2.21 -6.74
CA LEU A 100 11.22 -3.40 -6.30
C LEU A 100 11.27 -3.63 -4.78
N PHE A 101 12.45 -3.43 -4.16
CA PHE A 101 12.61 -3.55 -2.71
C PHE A 101 11.76 -2.53 -1.94
N SER A 102 11.86 -1.25 -2.31
CA SER A 102 11.15 -0.17 -1.63
C SER A 102 9.63 -0.33 -1.73
N PHE A 103 9.12 -0.69 -2.91
CA PHE A 103 7.70 -0.93 -3.12
C PHE A 103 7.18 -2.09 -2.27
N PHE A 104 7.84 -3.25 -2.30
CA PHE A 104 7.39 -4.38 -1.48
C PHE A 104 7.53 -4.14 0.02
N PHE A 105 8.54 -3.39 0.44
CA PHE A 105 8.66 -2.99 1.84
C PHE A 105 7.50 -2.08 2.25
N ALA A 106 7.16 -1.08 1.44
CA ALA A 106 6.00 -0.22 1.67
C ALA A 106 4.68 -1.02 1.70
N HIS A 107 4.48 -1.96 0.78
CA HIS A 107 3.31 -2.84 0.77
C HIS A 107 3.18 -3.65 2.06
N LEU A 108 4.28 -4.25 2.53
CA LEU A 108 4.28 -5.08 3.74
C LEU A 108 3.88 -4.27 4.97
N VAL A 109 4.45 -3.06 5.10
CA VAL A 109 4.16 -2.16 6.21
C VAL A 109 2.73 -1.66 6.14
N GLY A 110 2.29 -1.21 4.97
CA GLY A 110 0.92 -0.75 4.77
C GLY A 110 -0.10 -1.83 5.12
N LEU A 111 0.15 -3.09 4.73
CA LEU A 111 -0.68 -4.23 5.12
C LEU A 111 -0.71 -4.42 6.65
N ALA A 112 0.45 -4.38 7.31
CA ALA A 112 0.52 -4.48 8.77
C ALA A 112 -0.17 -3.32 9.50
N MET A 113 -0.26 -2.15 8.87
CA MET A 113 -0.99 -0.99 9.43
C MET A 113 -2.50 -1.10 9.23
N VAL A 114 -2.99 -1.45 8.04
CA VAL A 114 -4.44 -1.42 7.76
C VAL A 114 -5.23 -2.54 8.45
N VAL A 115 -4.58 -3.63 8.85
CA VAL A 115 -5.23 -4.71 9.62
C VAL A 115 -5.71 -4.27 11.01
N THR A 116 -5.35 -3.07 11.46
CA THR A 116 -5.94 -2.50 12.68
C THR A 116 -7.36 -2.00 12.50
N LYS A 117 -7.84 -1.85 11.25
CA LYS A 117 -9.25 -1.55 10.96
C LYS A 117 -10.09 -2.82 11.12
N PRO A 118 -11.12 -2.84 12.00
CA PRO A 118 -11.91 -4.04 12.27
C PRO A 118 -12.60 -4.65 11.03
N SER A 119 -13.08 -3.83 10.09
CA SER A 119 -13.69 -4.31 8.85
C SER A 119 -12.70 -4.97 7.88
N ILE A 120 -11.39 -4.75 8.05
CA ILE A 120 -10.32 -5.42 7.30
C ILE A 120 -9.82 -6.67 8.04
N LEU A 121 -9.71 -6.59 9.37
CA LEU A 121 -9.26 -7.70 10.21
C LEU A 121 -10.19 -8.92 10.12
N GLU A 122 -11.50 -8.70 10.28
CA GLU A 122 -12.46 -9.79 10.40
C GLU A 122 -12.51 -10.68 9.14
N PRO A 123 -12.54 -10.15 7.89
CA PRO A 123 -12.44 -11.00 6.70
C PRO A 123 -11.15 -11.83 6.63
N LEU A 124 -10.02 -11.28 7.10
CA LEU A 124 -8.77 -12.03 7.14
C LEU A 124 -8.84 -13.17 8.16
N ALA A 125 -9.41 -12.90 9.34
CA ALA A 125 -9.59 -13.90 10.40
C ALA A 125 -10.60 -14.99 10.01
N SER A 126 -11.73 -14.62 9.39
CA SER A 126 -12.86 -15.53 9.10
C SER A 126 -12.52 -16.64 8.11
N THR A 127 -11.60 -16.39 7.18
CA THR A 127 -11.17 -17.39 6.18
C THR A 127 -10.39 -18.57 6.75
N GLY A 128 -9.97 -18.53 8.03
CA GLY A 128 -9.17 -19.58 8.66
C GLY A 128 -7.73 -19.71 8.13
N ARG A 129 -7.33 -18.89 7.16
CA ARG A 129 -5.99 -18.89 6.53
C ARG A 129 -5.05 -17.85 7.16
N SER A 130 -5.32 -17.47 8.40
CA SER A 130 -4.55 -16.47 9.18
C SER A 130 -4.39 -16.86 10.65
N SER A 131 -4.65 -18.11 11.00
CA SER A 131 -4.67 -18.57 12.40
C SER A 131 -3.29 -19.01 12.92
N THR A 132 -2.29 -19.12 12.04
CA THR A 132 -0.93 -19.56 12.36
C THR A 132 0.10 -18.80 11.53
N LEU A 133 1.33 -18.67 12.01
CA LEU A 133 2.46 -18.09 11.28
C LEU A 133 2.71 -18.81 9.95
N SER A 134 2.54 -20.13 9.92
CA SER A 134 2.65 -20.94 8.71
C SER A 134 1.58 -20.58 7.66
N SER A 135 0.32 -20.45 8.08
CA SER A 135 -0.77 -20.06 7.18
C SER A 135 -0.64 -18.60 6.72
N LEU A 136 -0.20 -17.70 7.61
CA LEU A 136 0.11 -16.31 7.29
C LEU A 136 1.27 -16.23 6.30
N TYR A 137 2.36 -16.96 6.50
CA TYR A 137 3.49 -17.00 5.57
C TYR A 137 3.03 -17.41 4.17
N ARG A 138 2.22 -18.47 4.07
CA ARG A 138 1.64 -18.91 2.79
C ARG A 138 0.76 -17.82 2.17
N ARG A 139 -0.10 -17.17 2.95
CA ARG A 139 -0.97 -16.09 2.49
C ARG A 139 -0.15 -14.92 1.93
N TYR A 140 0.78 -14.37 2.70
CA TYR A 140 1.52 -13.17 2.30
C TYR A 140 2.55 -13.45 1.19
N LEU A 141 3.11 -14.67 1.12
CA LEU A 141 3.88 -15.09 -0.05
C LEU A 141 2.99 -15.16 -1.31
N SER A 142 1.75 -15.66 -1.18
CA SER A 142 0.79 -15.66 -2.29
C SER A 142 0.45 -14.24 -2.74
N THR A 143 0.13 -13.34 -1.79
CA THR A 143 -0.15 -11.92 -2.08
C THR A 143 1.04 -11.26 -2.77
N LEU A 144 2.25 -11.45 -2.26
CA LEU A 144 3.47 -10.94 -2.88
C LEU A 144 3.60 -11.42 -4.33
N ARG A 145 3.36 -12.71 -4.58
CA ARG A 145 3.43 -13.28 -5.94
C ARG A 145 2.37 -12.71 -6.87
N HIS A 146 1.14 -12.54 -6.41
CA HIS A 146 0.08 -11.91 -7.21
C HIS A 146 0.45 -10.47 -7.59
N VAL A 147 0.83 -9.65 -6.61
CA VAL A 147 1.21 -8.25 -6.84
C VAL A 147 2.43 -8.16 -7.76
N LYS A 148 3.46 -8.99 -7.53
CA LYS A 148 4.63 -9.07 -8.42
C LYS A 148 4.24 -9.40 -9.86
N CYS A 149 3.35 -10.38 -10.03
CA CYS A 149 2.84 -10.78 -11.33
C CYS A 149 2.16 -9.61 -12.04
N TRP A 150 1.35 -8.81 -11.34
CA TRP A 150 0.67 -7.64 -11.91
C TRP A 150 1.64 -6.57 -12.41
N TYR A 151 2.73 -6.31 -11.68
CA TYR A 151 3.75 -5.36 -12.12
C TYR A 151 4.61 -5.89 -13.29
N GLU A 152 4.77 -7.21 -13.41
CA GLU A 152 5.66 -7.80 -14.42
C GLU A 152 4.95 -8.12 -15.74
N GLY A 153 3.67 -8.50 -15.69
CA GLY A 153 2.85 -8.86 -16.85
C GLY A 153 1.89 -7.75 -17.31
N ASP A 154 0.88 -8.13 -18.08
CA ASP A 154 -0.19 -7.24 -18.56
C ASP A 154 -1.57 -7.69 -18.04
N ILE A 155 -2.16 -6.90 -17.13
CA ILE A 155 -3.50 -7.18 -16.57
C ILE A 155 -4.64 -6.98 -17.59
N TRP A 156 -4.34 -6.42 -18.77
CA TRP A 156 -5.29 -6.16 -19.84
C TRP A 156 -5.28 -7.21 -20.95
N SER A 157 -4.28 -8.10 -20.96
CA SER A 157 -4.18 -9.19 -21.93
C SER A 157 -4.78 -10.47 -21.34
N PRO A 158 -5.91 -11.01 -21.85
CA PRO A 158 -6.64 -12.11 -21.22
C PRO A 158 -5.81 -13.37 -20.94
N ASP A 159 -4.83 -13.67 -21.80
CA ASP A 159 -3.99 -14.87 -21.70
C ASP A 159 -2.73 -14.65 -20.85
N ASP A 160 -2.47 -13.42 -20.41
CA ASP A 160 -1.32 -13.12 -19.56
C ASP A 160 -1.57 -13.58 -18.11
N ALA A 161 -0.52 -14.14 -17.49
CA ALA A 161 -0.58 -14.60 -16.11
C ALA A 161 -1.02 -13.49 -15.12
N ALA A 162 -0.73 -12.22 -15.41
CA ALA A 162 -1.16 -11.08 -14.62
C ALA A 162 -2.68 -10.87 -14.68
N ALA A 163 -3.29 -10.99 -15.86
CA ALA A 163 -4.75 -10.90 -16.03
C ALA A 163 -5.48 -12.04 -15.34
N LEU A 164 -5.00 -13.27 -15.50
CA LEU A 164 -5.53 -14.45 -14.79
C LEU A 164 -5.38 -14.30 -13.27
N SER A 165 -4.22 -13.82 -12.82
CA SER A 165 -3.92 -13.57 -11.41
C SER A 165 -4.88 -12.55 -10.79
N ILE A 166 -5.07 -11.37 -11.42
CA ILE A 166 -5.94 -10.32 -10.88
C ILE A 166 -7.42 -10.71 -10.90
N ALA A 167 -7.86 -11.43 -11.94
CA ALA A 167 -9.21 -11.98 -12.02
C ALA A 167 -9.47 -13.00 -10.90
N ARG A 168 -8.49 -13.86 -10.60
CA ARG A 168 -8.56 -14.81 -9.49
C ARG A 168 -8.65 -14.10 -8.14
N VAL A 169 -7.91 -13.02 -7.92
CA VAL A 169 -8.00 -12.23 -6.68
C VAL A 169 -9.36 -11.55 -6.53
N ARG A 170 -9.90 -10.96 -7.59
CA ARG A 170 -11.28 -10.42 -7.57
C ARG A 170 -12.30 -11.50 -7.23
N GLN A 171 -12.18 -12.70 -7.80
CA GLN A 171 -13.04 -13.83 -7.45
C GLN A 171 -12.93 -14.19 -5.95
N MET A 172 -11.71 -14.26 -5.40
CA MET A 172 -11.52 -14.53 -3.97
C MET A 172 -12.18 -13.46 -3.09
N HIS A 173 -12.11 -12.18 -3.47
CA HIS A 173 -12.81 -11.11 -2.76
C HIS A 173 -14.34 -11.30 -2.82
N ARG A 174 -14.90 -11.64 -3.99
CA ARG A 174 -16.33 -11.94 -4.13
C ARG A 174 -16.77 -13.12 -3.26
N GLU A 175 -15.98 -14.18 -3.22
CA GLU A 175 -16.26 -15.37 -2.41
C GLU A 175 -16.33 -15.01 -0.91
N VAL A 176 -15.34 -14.25 -0.40
CA VAL A 176 -15.32 -13.82 1.00
C VAL A 176 -16.44 -12.83 1.29
N SER A 177 -16.70 -11.85 0.40
CA SER A 177 -17.84 -10.92 0.53
C SER A 177 -19.17 -11.69 0.60
N GLY A 178 -19.37 -12.67 -0.30
CA GLY A 178 -20.56 -13.52 -0.31
C GLY A 178 -20.76 -14.32 0.98
N GLN A 179 -19.68 -14.85 1.57
CA GLN A 179 -19.73 -15.54 2.88
C GLN A 179 -20.10 -14.60 4.03
N LEU A 180 -19.73 -13.32 3.93
CA LEU A 180 -19.95 -12.31 4.97
C LEU A 180 -21.16 -11.40 4.69
N ARG A 181 -21.91 -11.61 3.60
CA ARG A 181 -22.97 -10.68 3.14
C ARG A 181 -24.05 -10.36 4.19
N ASN A 182 -24.35 -11.32 5.05
CA ASN A 182 -25.38 -11.20 6.10
C ASN A 182 -24.78 -10.77 7.45
N ARG A 183 -23.48 -10.46 7.49
CA ARG A 183 -22.75 -10.01 8.67
C ARG A 183 -22.32 -8.55 8.44
N ARG A 184 -22.26 -7.80 9.53
CA ARG A 184 -21.70 -6.45 9.58
C ARG A 184 -20.53 -6.43 10.54
N CYS A 185 -19.66 -5.43 10.41
CA CYS A 185 -18.64 -5.15 11.41
C CYS A 185 -19.33 -4.90 12.76
N PRO A 186 -19.06 -5.67 13.82
CA PRO A 186 -19.72 -5.46 15.11
C PRO A 186 -19.28 -4.15 15.77
N VAL A 187 -18.12 -3.62 15.39
CA VAL A 187 -17.56 -2.38 15.95
C VAL A 187 -18.11 -1.14 15.24
N THR A 188 -18.21 -1.16 13.91
CA THR A 188 -18.57 0.02 13.11
C THR A 188 -19.92 -0.08 12.41
N GLY A 189 -20.55 -1.26 12.37
CA GLY A 189 -21.73 -1.52 11.56
C GLY A 189 -21.48 -1.65 10.04
N ALA A 190 -20.23 -1.47 9.60
CA ALA A 190 -19.86 -1.42 8.18
C ALA A 190 -20.06 -2.74 7.44
N THR A 191 -20.23 -2.64 6.11
CA THR A 191 -20.18 -3.77 5.19
C THR A 191 -18.74 -4.27 5.06
N TYR A 192 -18.53 -5.59 5.10
CA TYR A 192 -17.20 -6.17 4.87
C TYR A 192 -16.81 -6.13 3.39
N LEU A 193 -15.54 -5.85 3.11
CA LEU A 193 -15.03 -5.67 1.74
C LEU A 193 -15.83 -4.62 0.98
N SER A 194 -16.19 -3.53 1.66
CA SER A 194 -16.85 -2.38 1.04
C SER A 194 -15.92 -1.63 0.08
N GLN A 195 -16.45 -0.72 -0.73
CA GLN A 195 -15.63 0.18 -1.55
C GLN A 195 -14.62 0.98 -0.70
N LEU A 196 -15.01 1.39 0.51
CA LEU A 196 -14.07 2.01 1.46
C LEU A 196 -12.97 1.03 1.90
N ASP A 197 -13.30 -0.22 2.23
CA ASP A 197 -12.28 -1.22 2.60
C ASP A 197 -11.32 -1.49 1.43
N MET A 198 -11.82 -1.50 0.19
CA MET A 198 -11.00 -1.62 -1.02
C MET A 198 -10.06 -0.42 -1.19
N ALA A 199 -10.54 0.81 -0.93
CA ALA A 199 -9.72 2.03 -0.99
C ALA A 199 -8.65 2.08 0.12
N VAL A 200 -9.00 1.70 1.35
CA VAL A 200 -8.04 1.56 2.46
C VAL A 200 -7.04 0.45 2.16
N THR A 201 -7.46 -0.62 1.51
CA THR A 201 -6.53 -1.66 1.06
C THR A 201 -5.60 -1.14 -0.05
N GLN A 202 -6.07 -0.33 -1.00
CA GLN A 202 -5.19 0.36 -1.96
C GLN A 202 -4.17 1.26 -1.25
N PHE A 203 -4.57 1.98 -0.19
CA PHE A 203 -3.63 2.77 0.63
C PHE A 203 -2.50 1.89 1.19
N ALA A 204 -2.79 0.67 1.63
CA ALA A 204 -1.77 -0.27 2.09
C ALA A 204 -0.68 -0.57 1.05
N PHE A 205 -1.01 -0.48 -0.24
CA PHE A 205 -0.07 -0.73 -1.32
C PHE A 205 0.59 0.53 -1.89
N VAL A 206 -0.13 1.65 -2.00
CA VAL A 206 0.42 2.84 -2.68
C VAL A 206 0.48 4.09 -1.81
N GLY A 207 -0.27 4.14 -0.70
CA GLY A 207 -0.37 5.33 0.15
C GLY A 207 0.97 5.75 0.75
N LEU A 208 1.73 4.80 1.30
CA LEU A 208 3.06 5.11 1.86
C LEU A 208 4.08 5.53 0.79
N VAL A 209 3.94 5.03 -0.45
CA VAL A 209 4.79 5.44 -1.58
C VAL A 209 4.47 6.88 -2.00
N VAL A 210 3.20 7.28 -1.92
CA VAL A 210 2.73 8.65 -2.19
C VAL A 210 3.17 9.61 -1.09
N LEU A 211 3.04 9.22 0.18
CA LEU A 211 3.33 10.08 1.33
C LEU A 211 4.82 10.30 1.58
N HIS A 212 5.66 9.35 1.16
CA HIS A 212 7.11 9.43 1.25
C HIS A 212 7.72 9.36 -0.15
N PRO A 213 7.45 10.38 -0.99
CA PRO A 213 7.83 10.35 -2.38
C PRO A 213 9.35 10.34 -2.51
N SER A 214 9.84 9.50 -3.41
CA SER A 214 11.15 9.73 -4.00
C SER A 214 10.98 10.45 -5.35
N GLU A 215 12.04 10.56 -6.15
CA GLU A 215 12.03 11.14 -7.51
C GLU A 215 11.21 10.33 -8.54
N TYR A 216 10.20 9.56 -8.11
CA TYR A 216 9.34 8.78 -8.98
C TYR A 216 8.37 9.67 -9.76
N GLU A 217 8.06 9.27 -10.99
CA GLU A 217 6.89 9.76 -11.71
C GLU A 217 5.62 9.14 -11.07
N LEU A 218 5.24 9.64 -9.89
CA LEU A 218 4.18 9.07 -9.05
C LEU A 218 2.82 9.02 -9.75
N GLU A 219 2.55 9.89 -10.71
CA GLU A 219 1.35 9.80 -11.54
C GLU A 219 1.26 8.48 -12.31
N CYS A 220 2.39 7.95 -12.79
CA CYS A 220 2.41 6.66 -13.47
C CYS A 220 2.08 5.53 -12.49
N VAL A 221 2.67 5.58 -11.29
CA VAL A 221 2.42 4.61 -10.22
C VAL A 221 0.95 4.63 -9.79
N LEU A 222 0.37 5.83 -9.62
CA LEU A 222 -1.04 6.02 -9.33
C LEU A 222 -1.90 5.48 -10.46
N HIS A 223 -1.57 5.78 -11.72
CA HIS A 223 -2.31 5.24 -12.87
C HIS A 223 -2.32 3.70 -12.89
N PHE A 224 -1.19 3.06 -12.58
CA PHE A 224 -1.11 1.61 -12.46
C PHE A 224 -2.04 1.08 -11.36
N TRP A 225 -2.02 1.67 -10.16
CA TRP A 225 -2.90 1.24 -9.07
C TRP A 225 -4.37 1.58 -9.30
N ARG A 226 -4.67 2.63 -10.08
CA ARG A 226 -6.03 2.91 -10.57
C ARG A 226 -6.52 1.77 -11.45
N CYS A 227 -5.69 1.31 -12.38
CA CYS A 227 -5.98 0.14 -13.23
C CYS A 227 -6.19 -1.14 -12.41
N VAL A 228 -5.35 -1.38 -11.40
CA VAL A 228 -5.49 -2.52 -10.48
C VAL A 228 -6.82 -2.44 -9.71
N GLY A 229 -7.16 -1.28 -9.15
CA GLY A 229 -8.44 -1.08 -8.44
C GLY A 229 -9.65 -1.34 -9.33
N TYR A 230 -9.64 -0.80 -10.55
CA TYR A 230 -10.67 -1.08 -11.56
C TYR A 230 -10.76 -2.58 -11.83
N LYS A 231 -9.65 -3.26 -12.14
CA LYS A 231 -9.66 -4.71 -12.38
C LYS A 231 -10.18 -5.52 -11.20
N LEU A 232 -10.01 -5.05 -9.97
CA LEU A 232 -10.51 -5.65 -8.73
C LEU A 232 -11.98 -5.30 -8.40
N GLY A 233 -12.65 -4.48 -9.20
CA GLY A 233 -14.08 -4.18 -9.08
C GLY A 233 -14.41 -2.87 -8.36
N MET A 234 -13.41 -2.03 -8.09
CA MET A 234 -13.65 -0.69 -7.53
C MET A 234 -14.30 0.21 -8.58
N THR A 235 -15.28 1.01 -8.17
CA THR A 235 -15.75 2.11 -9.04
C THR A 235 -14.70 3.22 -9.07
N ASP A 236 -14.68 4.00 -10.14
CA ASP A 236 -13.75 5.14 -10.24
C ASP A 236 -13.97 6.19 -9.12
N ALA A 237 -15.21 6.31 -8.64
CA ALA A 237 -15.59 7.20 -7.55
C ALA A 237 -14.86 6.85 -6.23
N TYR A 238 -14.70 5.56 -5.94
CA TYR A 238 -14.06 5.09 -4.70
C TYR A 238 -12.62 4.63 -4.88
N ASN A 239 -12.08 4.66 -6.09
CA ASN A 239 -10.70 4.28 -6.37
C ASN A 239 -9.75 5.38 -5.86
N LEU A 240 -8.89 5.06 -4.89
CA LEU A 240 -7.97 6.02 -4.26
C LEU A 240 -7.03 6.70 -5.27
N CYS A 241 -6.80 6.04 -6.42
CA CYS A 241 -5.88 6.50 -7.45
C CYS A 241 -6.60 7.16 -8.64
N SER A 242 -7.88 7.53 -8.52
CA SER A 242 -8.64 8.15 -9.62
C SER A 242 -8.38 9.66 -9.79
N GLY A 243 -7.89 10.33 -8.74
CA GLY A 243 -7.57 11.76 -8.74
C GLY A 243 -6.18 12.10 -9.28
N SER A 244 -5.84 13.38 -9.22
CA SER A 244 -4.48 13.87 -9.44
C SER A 244 -3.54 13.44 -8.30
N TYR A 245 -2.23 13.54 -8.53
CA TYR A 245 -1.24 13.25 -7.48
C TYR A 245 -1.50 14.05 -6.19
N ARG A 246 -1.84 15.34 -6.32
CA ARG A 246 -2.09 16.21 -5.17
C ARG A 246 -3.33 15.76 -4.39
N GLU A 247 -4.44 15.49 -5.08
CA GLU A 247 -5.67 15.01 -4.43
C GLU A 247 -5.43 13.66 -3.74
N THR A 248 -4.74 12.72 -4.41
CA THR A 248 -4.40 11.43 -3.79
C THR A 248 -3.46 11.59 -2.60
N PHE A 249 -2.47 12.49 -2.66
CA PHE A 249 -1.60 12.81 -1.53
C PHE A 249 -2.40 13.34 -0.34
N ASP A 250 -3.26 14.34 -0.56
CA ASP A 250 -4.08 14.95 0.49
C ASP A 250 -5.00 13.91 1.15
N VAL A 251 -5.61 13.02 0.34
CA VAL A 251 -6.46 11.94 0.87
C VAL A 251 -5.66 10.85 1.58
N CYS A 252 -4.46 10.50 1.11
CA CYS A 252 -3.59 9.56 1.80
C CYS A 252 -3.14 10.12 3.15
N LEU A 253 -2.86 11.42 3.23
CA LEU A 253 -2.51 12.08 4.49
C LEU A 253 -3.71 12.04 5.43
N ASP A 254 -4.90 12.35 4.93
CA ASP A 254 -6.14 12.21 5.68
C ASP A 254 -6.40 10.79 6.19
N MET A 255 -6.15 9.75 5.36
CA MET A 255 -6.22 8.35 5.80
C MET A 255 -5.20 8.06 6.90
N GLN A 256 -3.95 8.53 6.76
CA GLN A 256 -2.93 8.36 7.78
C GLN A 256 -3.37 8.96 9.11
N GLU A 257 -3.82 10.22 9.10
CA GLU A 257 -4.19 10.95 10.32
C GLU A 257 -5.49 10.44 10.94
N LYS A 258 -6.51 10.14 10.13
CA LYS A 258 -7.87 9.87 10.60
C LYS A 258 -8.21 8.39 10.73
N LEU A 259 -7.45 7.49 10.08
CA LEU A 259 -7.68 6.04 10.14
C LEU A 259 -6.47 5.26 10.67
N ILE A 260 -5.29 5.47 10.09
CA ILE A 260 -4.12 4.63 10.40
C ILE A 260 -3.59 4.94 11.80
N LYS A 261 -3.31 6.21 12.12
CA LYS A 261 -2.81 6.58 13.46
C LYS A 261 -3.75 6.15 14.58
N PRO A 262 -5.07 6.47 14.55
CA PRO A 262 -5.97 6.02 15.61
C PRO A 262 -6.05 4.50 15.70
N GLY A 263 -6.00 3.81 14.55
CA GLY A 263 -5.98 2.35 14.48
C GLY A 263 -4.73 1.73 15.09
N LEU A 264 -3.56 2.35 14.93
CA LEU A 264 -2.30 1.89 15.55
C LEU A 264 -2.27 2.15 17.06
N VAL A 265 -2.79 3.29 17.52
CA VAL A 265 -2.82 3.65 18.94
C VAL A 265 -3.84 2.83 19.72
N ASN A 266 -5.03 2.61 19.15
CA ASN A 266 -6.15 1.93 19.81
C ASN A 266 -6.43 0.54 19.21
N ALA A 267 -5.39 -0.13 18.71
CA ALA A 267 -5.52 -1.45 18.11
C ALA A 267 -6.07 -2.46 19.14
N SER A 268 -7.01 -3.31 18.73
CA SER A 268 -7.40 -4.46 19.55
C SER A 268 -6.21 -5.41 19.73
N ARG A 269 -6.30 -6.31 20.71
CA ARG A 269 -5.27 -7.33 20.93
C ARG A 269 -5.11 -8.23 19.70
N GLU A 270 -6.22 -8.60 19.07
CA GLU A 270 -6.27 -9.43 17.87
C GLU A 270 -5.66 -8.70 16.67
N ALA A 271 -5.97 -7.41 16.50
CA ALA A 271 -5.36 -6.56 15.48
C ALA A 271 -3.84 -6.44 15.64
N SER A 272 -3.39 -6.18 16.87
CA SER A 272 -1.97 -6.06 17.21
C SER A 272 -1.22 -7.37 16.98
N ALA A 273 -1.83 -8.50 17.38
CA ALA A 273 -1.29 -9.83 17.13
C ALA A 273 -1.20 -10.12 15.63
N MET A 274 -2.27 -9.86 14.87
CA MET A 274 -2.27 -10.02 13.40
C MET A 274 -1.16 -9.20 12.76
N SER A 275 -1.05 -7.91 13.10
CA SER A 275 0.01 -7.03 12.58
C SER A 275 1.41 -7.59 12.85
N LYS A 276 1.66 -8.04 14.08
CA LYS A 276 2.92 -8.67 14.48
C LYS A 276 3.20 -9.99 13.76
N ASP A 277 2.19 -10.83 13.61
CA ASP A 277 2.32 -12.15 13.01
C ASP A 277 2.56 -12.05 11.49
N ILE A 278 2.01 -11.03 10.82
CA ILE A 278 2.31 -10.75 9.40
C ILE A 278 3.81 -10.53 9.20
N ILE A 279 4.40 -9.67 10.02
CA ILE A 279 5.83 -9.32 9.93
C ILE A 279 6.71 -10.49 10.35
N SER A 280 6.30 -11.21 11.40
CA SER A 280 6.99 -12.41 11.87
C SER A 280 6.99 -13.52 10.82
N ALA A 281 5.86 -13.74 10.13
CA ALA A 281 5.74 -14.74 9.08
C ALA A 281 6.63 -14.41 7.86
N VAL A 282 6.80 -13.13 7.51
CA VAL A 282 7.63 -12.70 6.36
C VAL A 282 9.12 -12.62 6.72
N ARG A 283 9.49 -12.62 8.00
CA ARG A 283 10.89 -12.60 8.48
C ARG A 283 11.75 -13.72 7.88
N VAL A 284 11.18 -14.88 7.54
CA VAL A 284 11.91 -15.99 6.87
C VAL A 284 12.42 -15.63 5.46
N LEU A 285 11.85 -14.59 4.85
CA LEU A 285 12.29 -14.00 3.58
C LEU A 285 13.28 -12.85 3.81
N VAL A 286 13.07 -12.05 4.86
CA VAL A 286 13.89 -10.88 5.18
C VAL A 286 14.38 -10.99 6.62
N ILE A 287 15.49 -11.72 6.79
CA ILE A 287 15.95 -12.24 8.09
C ILE A 287 16.24 -11.18 9.15
N PHE A 288 16.55 -9.94 8.74
CA PHE A 288 16.88 -8.84 9.65
C PHE A 288 15.67 -8.07 10.16
N LEU A 289 14.45 -8.36 9.67
CA LEU A 289 13.26 -7.66 10.15
C LEU A 289 12.86 -8.14 11.55
N SER A 290 12.40 -7.18 12.35
CA SER A 290 11.67 -7.41 13.60
C SER A 290 10.44 -6.51 13.60
N TYR A 291 9.36 -6.94 14.25
CA TYR A 291 8.13 -6.15 14.30
C TYR A 291 8.37 -4.83 15.04
N GLU A 292 8.96 -4.89 16.22
CA GLU A 292 9.20 -3.74 17.09
C GLU A 292 10.16 -2.75 16.43
N GLY A 293 11.26 -3.21 15.82
CA GLY A 293 12.20 -2.33 15.12
C GLY A 293 11.59 -1.66 13.88
N MET A 294 10.76 -2.39 13.13
CA MET A 294 10.06 -1.86 11.97
C MET A 294 8.97 -0.86 12.37
N MET A 295 8.16 -1.18 13.38
CA MET A 295 7.12 -0.27 13.89
C MET A 295 7.72 0.96 14.57
N ALA A 296 8.87 0.85 15.24
CA ALA A 296 9.59 2.02 15.77
C ALA A 296 10.03 2.98 14.66
N TYR A 297 10.51 2.45 13.54
CA TYR A 297 10.86 3.26 12.37
C TYR A 297 9.62 3.96 11.80
N TRP A 298 8.53 3.23 11.59
CA TRP A 298 7.34 3.77 10.95
C TRP A 298 6.51 4.68 11.85
N ALA A 299 6.46 4.43 13.16
CA ALA A 299 5.84 5.33 14.12
C ALA A 299 6.43 6.75 13.97
N ARG A 300 7.76 6.86 13.85
CA ARG A 300 8.42 8.14 13.58
C ARG A 300 8.04 8.75 12.22
N GLN A 301 7.91 7.94 11.17
CA GLN A 301 7.53 8.44 9.84
C GLN A 301 6.11 9.00 9.80
N VAL A 302 5.19 8.37 10.54
CA VAL A 302 3.81 8.86 10.63
C VAL A 302 3.67 9.96 11.69
N GLY A 303 4.64 10.16 12.59
CA GLY A 303 4.57 11.15 13.66
C GLY A 303 3.82 10.66 14.91
N LEU A 304 4.08 9.42 15.30
CA LEU A 304 3.65 8.80 16.55
C LEU A 304 4.87 8.47 17.41
N ASP A 305 4.69 8.56 18.73
CA ASP A 305 5.67 8.10 19.70
C ASP A 305 5.64 6.57 19.84
N PHE A 306 6.81 5.95 19.72
CA PHE A 306 6.96 4.51 19.92
C PHE A 306 7.48 4.22 21.33
N ASN A 307 6.55 3.90 22.23
CA ASN A 307 6.83 3.77 23.67
C ASN A 307 7.21 2.35 24.12
N ALA A 308 7.45 1.40 23.20
CA ALA A 308 7.88 0.06 23.57
C ALA A 308 9.41 -0.01 23.75
N ALA A 309 9.84 -0.72 24.80
CA ALA A 309 11.25 -1.01 25.00
C ALA A 309 11.77 -1.93 23.88
N LEU A 310 12.78 -1.46 23.14
CA LEU A 310 13.42 -2.25 22.09
C LEU A 310 14.45 -3.20 22.71
N SER A 311 14.41 -4.48 22.33
CA SER A 311 15.54 -5.37 22.58
C SER A 311 16.76 -4.94 21.77
N LEU A 312 17.94 -5.49 22.06
CA LEU A 312 19.14 -5.23 21.27
C LEU A 312 18.93 -5.59 19.79
N TYR A 313 18.21 -6.68 19.52
CA TYR A 313 17.89 -7.10 18.16
C TYR A 313 16.94 -6.12 17.46
N ASP A 314 15.93 -5.62 18.17
CA ASP A 314 14.96 -4.66 17.61
C ASP A 314 15.60 -3.32 17.32
N TRP A 315 16.52 -2.88 18.19
CA TRP A 315 17.30 -1.68 17.97
C TRP A 315 18.21 -1.82 16.73
N TRP A 316 18.86 -2.97 16.56
CA TRP A 316 19.65 -3.27 15.36
C TRP A 316 18.79 -3.28 14.08
N SER A 317 17.62 -3.92 14.14
CA SER A 317 16.61 -3.95 13.08
C SER A 317 16.18 -2.51 12.71
N TYR A 318 15.82 -1.69 13.70
CA TYR A 318 15.51 -0.27 13.52
C TYR A 318 16.65 0.50 12.84
N CYS A 319 17.89 0.39 13.35
CA CYS A 319 19.05 1.09 12.81
C CYS A 319 19.33 0.70 11.36
N LEU A 320 19.20 -0.59 11.03
CA LEU A 320 19.40 -1.09 9.67
C LEU A 320 18.32 -0.57 8.71
N ILE A 321 17.06 -0.55 9.12
CA ILE A 321 15.96 0.03 8.34
C ILE A 321 16.22 1.52 8.12
N TRP A 322 16.54 2.25 9.19
CA TRP A 322 16.83 3.68 9.12
C TRP A 322 17.97 3.98 8.15
N LEU A 323 19.10 3.27 8.28
CA LEU A 323 20.26 3.41 7.40
C LEU A 323 19.90 3.10 5.94
N THR A 324 19.10 2.05 5.73
CA THR A 324 18.66 1.62 4.40
C THR A 324 17.88 2.71 3.70
N PHE A 325 16.84 3.25 4.34
CA PHE A 325 15.93 4.21 3.73
C PHE A 325 16.48 5.65 3.72
N ASN A 326 17.26 6.06 4.72
CA ASN A 326 17.77 7.43 4.79
C ASN A 326 19.08 7.64 4.03
N LEU A 327 19.86 6.58 3.78
CA LEU A 327 21.17 6.69 3.13
C LEU A 327 21.34 5.71 1.96
N LEU A 328 21.25 4.40 2.19
CA LEU A 328 21.70 3.41 1.20
C LEU A 328 20.89 3.49 -0.10
N LEU A 329 19.56 3.55 -0.01
CA LEU A 329 18.69 3.53 -1.19
C LEU A 329 18.81 4.77 -2.09
N ARG A 330 19.46 5.85 -1.62
CA ARG A 330 19.80 7.02 -2.46
C ARG A 330 20.80 6.65 -3.56
N TYR A 331 21.65 5.66 -3.31
CA TYR A 331 22.66 5.21 -4.27
C TYR A 331 22.16 4.04 -5.12
N ARG A 332 22.32 4.15 -6.43
CA ARG A 332 21.91 3.13 -7.41
C ARG A 332 22.49 1.74 -7.11
N THR A 333 23.74 1.66 -6.67
CA THR A 333 24.42 0.40 -6.35
C THR A 333 23.71 -0.36 -5.24
N PHE A 334 23.41 0.30 -4.12
CA PHE A 334 22.71 -0.33 -3.00
C PHE A 334 21.26 -0.66 -3.36
N ARG A 335 20.57 0.21 -4.09
CA ARG A 335 19.23 -0.09 -4.63
C ARG A 335 19.22 -1.36 -5.48
N ASN A 336 20.18 -1.52 -6.40
CA ASN A 336 20.33 -2.74 -7.18
C ASN A 336 20.62 -3.97 -6.32
N MET A 337 21.48 -3.83 -5.30
CA MET A 337 21.79 -4.89 -4.33
C MET A 337 20.53 -5.33 -3.57
N PHE A 338 19.77 -4.41 -2.97
CA PHE A 338 18.54 -4.74 -2.25
C PHE A 338 17.47 -5.36 -3.15
N ASN A 339 17.31 -4.86 -4.37
CA ASN A 339 16.43 -5.47 -5.37
C ASN A 339 16.85 -6.90 -5.71
N TRP A 340 18.15 -7.14 -5.87
CA TRP A 340 18.69 -8.48 -6.11
C TRP A 340 18.45 -9.41 -4.91
N LEU A 341 18.74 -8.96 -3.69
CA LEU A 341 18.51 -9.70 -2.46
C LEU A 341 17.02 -10.10 -2.32
N LEU A 342 16.11 -9.16 -2.58
CA LEU A 342 14.67 -9.47 -2.52
C LEU A 342 14.25 -10.48 -3.60
N ARG A 343 14.78 -10.38 -4.82
CA ARG A 343 14.52 -11.39 -5.87
C ARG A 343 15.01 -12.78 -5.46
N VAL A 344 16.19 -12.87 -4.83
CA VAL A 344 16.71 -14.13 -4.29
C VAL A 344 15.80 -14.66 -3.17
N ALA A 345 15.38 -13.80 -2.24
CA ALA A 345 14.48 -14.16 -1.15
C ALA A 345 13.14 -14.70 -1.68
N ILE A 346 12.54 -14.04 -2.67
CA ILE A 346 11.28 -14.47 -3.29
C ILE A 346 11.44 -15.82 -4.01
N ARG A 347 12.53 -16.00 -4.77
CA ARG A 347 12.85 -17.27 -5.43
C ARG A 347 13.02 -18.39 -4.41
N ARG A 348 13.74 -18.13 -3.31
CA ARG A 348 13.91 -19.08 -2.20
C ARG A 348 12.58 -19.42 -1.55
N GLY A 349 11.76 -18.43 -1.24
CA GLY A 349 10.43 -18.60 -0.65
C GLY A 349 9.49 -19.40 -1.54
N THR A 350 9.59 -19.23 -2.86
CA THR A 350 8.79 -19.98 -3.83
C THR A 350 9.28 -21.42 -3.99
N LYS A 351 10.59 -21.64 -4.15
CA LYS A 351 11.19 -22.97 -4.35
C LYS A 351 11.12 -23.84 -3.09
N TRP A 352 11.38 -23.24 -1.93
CA TRP A 352 11.46 -23.94 -0.65
C TRP A 352 10.28 -23.63 0.29
N GLY A 353 9.18 -23.12 -0.26
CA GLY A 353 8.03 -22.65 0.52
C GLY A 353 7.47 -23.71 1.46
N GLY A 354 7.35 -24.95 1.00
CA GLY A 354 6.89 -26.07 1.83
C GLY A 354 7.83 -26.41 2.99
N TYR A 355 9.14 -26.27 2.80
CA TYR A 355 10.13 -26.48 3.88
C TYR A 355 10.07 -25.36 4.92
N LEU A 356 10.05 -24.09 4.47
CA LEU A 356 9.94 -22.93 5.37
C LEU A 356 8.64 -22.96 6.16
N GLN A 357 7.56 -23.42 5.54
CA GLN A 357 6.28 -23.62 6.21
C GLN A 357 6.39 -24.65 7.35
N LYS A 358 7.01 -25.80 7.10
CA LYS A 358 7.24 -26.82 8.14
C LYS A 358 8.12 -26.31 9.28
N GLN A 359 9.12 -25.46 8.99
CA GLN A 359 9.93 -24.83 10.04
C GLN A 359 9.10 -23.92 10.94
N LEU A 360 8.20 -23.11 10.37
CA LEU A 360 7.30 -22.25 11.15
C LEU A 360 6.33 -23.08 12.00
N GLU A 361 5.77 -24.17 11.45
CA GLU A 361 4.90 -25.10 12.20
C GLU A 361 5.64 -25.73 13.39
N ALA A 362 6.90 -26.14 13.21
CA ALA A 362 7.72 -26.69 14.28
C ALA A 362 8.03 -25.65 15.37
N GLN A 363 8.31 -24.40 15.00
CA GLN A 363 8.54 -23.32 15.96
C GLN A 363 7.30 -23.04 16.81
N GLU A 364 6.12 -23.02 16.20
CA GLU A 364 4.85 -22.83 16.94
C GLU A 364 4.55 -23.98 17.90
N LEU A 365 4.75 -25.22 17.46
CA LEU A 365 4.57 -26.40 18.31
C LEU A 365 5.54 -26.38 19.50
N HIS A 366 6.80 -26.01 19.27
CA HIS A 366 7.80 -25.88 20.34
C HIS A 366 7.43 -24.78 21.34
N ALA A 367 6.98 -23.61 20.86
CA ALA A 367 6.54 -22.51 21.72
C ALA A 367 5.34 -22.91 22.60
N LYS A 368 4.33 -23.57 22.02
CA LYS A 368 3.17 -24.10 22.75
C LYS A 368 3.57 -25.18 23.76
N GLY A 369 4.47 -26.09 23.37
CA GLY A 369 4.99 -27.14 24.24
C GLY A 369 5.76 -26.59 25.44
N MET A 370 6.61 -25.57 25.24
CA MET A 370 7.27 -24.89 26.35
C MET A 370 6.25 -24.23 27.29
N HIS A 371 5.25 -23.51 26.75
CA HIS A 371 4.23 -22.85 27.56
C HIS A 371 3.44 -23.83 28.43
N LEU A 372 3.07 -24.99 27.88
CA LEU A 372 2.45 -26.09 28.64
C LEU A 372 3.40 -26.65 29.70
N SER A 373 4.66 -26.91 29.36
CA SER A 373 5.65 -27.43 30.32
C SER A 373 5.96 -26.48 31.47
N TYR A 374 5.81 -25.17 31.25
CA TYR A 374 5.90 -24.16 32.30
C TYR A 374 4.62 -24.17 33.14
N ALA A 375 3.43 -24.21 32.51
CA ALA A 375 2.16 -24.29 33.24
C ALA A 375 2.09 -25.53 34.17
N TYR A 376 2.59 -26.69 33.72
CA TYR A 376 2.68 -27.92 34.54
C TYR A 376 3.78 -27.91 35.61
N ARG A 377 4.72 -26.95 35.57
CA ARG A 377 5.81 -26.83 36.57
C ARG A 377 5.49 -25.92 37.74
N TYR A 378 4.39 -25.17 37.66
CA TYR A 378 3.98 -24.18 38.68
C TYR A 378 2.57 -24.48 39.25
N HIS A 379 2.09 -25.71 39.07
CA HIS A 379 0.98 -26.32 39.79
C HIS A 379 1.50 -27.58 40.47
#